data_AF-A0A4S2UVI6-F1
#
_entry.id   AF-A0A4S2UVI6-F1
#
_cell.length_a   1.000
_cell.length_b   1.000
_cell.length_c   1.000
_cell.angle_alpha   90.00
_cell.angle_beta   90.00
_cell.angle_gamma   90.00
#
_symmetry.space_group_name_H-M   'P 1'
#
loop_
_entity.id
_entity.type
_entity.pdbx_description
1 polymer ?
#
loop_
_entity_poly.entity_id
_entity_poly.type
_entity_poly.pdbx_seq_one_letter_code
_entity_poly.pdbx_strand_id
1 'polypeptide(L)'
;MNRLRIRPSLVAAAAILALAPTGLAATAAQAAPAAAATAVNSDTETIITGTAGLNRGEAWYSPDRQTMLVQQTDGHVVLYHQGRAIWTAVGSYGYGNTFYMQADGNLVSYDAAMRPLWNSATDRHWGAHLAIQNGGNIAVYYGGTPIWWSNFRPGGPVDPDPGECHPRPGHLCP
;
A
#
# COMPACT_ATOMS: atom_id res chain seq x y z
N MET A 1 -66.48 54.65 12.26
CA MET A 1 -65.02 54.83 12.45
C MET A 1 -64.40 54.93 11.06
N ASN A 2 -64.51 56.08 10.38
CA ASN A 2 -63.49 57.15 10.24
C ASN A 2 -62.11 56.62 9.76
N ARG A 3 -61.79 56.75 8.45
CA ARG A 3 -60.90 57.78 7.81
C ARG A 3 -59.41 57.33 7.84
N LEU A 4 -58.59 57.29 6.78
CA LEU A 4 -58.13 58.27 5.76
C LEU A 4 -57.28 57.43 4.73
N ARG A 5 -57.33 57.51 3.39
CA ARG A 5 -56.94 58.53 2.38
C ARG A 5 -55.43 58.90 2.31
N ILE A 6 -54.85 58.66 1.10
CA ILE A 6 -53.85 59.46 0.31
C ILE A 6 -52.40 58.92 0.16
N ARG A 7 -52.03 58.62 -1.11
CA ARG A 7 -50.67 58.54 -1.76
C ARG A 7 -50.20 59.98 -2.12
N PRO A 8 -48.98 60.33 -2.62
CA PRO A 8 -47.82 59.58 -3.14
C PRO A 8 -46.46 60.15 -2.61
N SER A 9 -45.27 59.70 -3.03
CA SER A 9 -44.46 60.38 -4.06
C SER A 9 -43.11 59.67 -4.25
N LEU A 10 -42.64 59.70 -5.49
CA LEU A 10 -41.37 59.21 -6.03
C LEU A 10 -40.15 59.82 -5.35
N VAL A 11 -39.00 59.11 -5.36
CA VAL A 11 -37.75 59.53 -6.06
C VAL A 11 -36.60 58.54 -5.77
N ALA A 12 -35.85 58.26 -6.85
CA ALA A 12 -34.45 57.83 -6.97
C ALA A 12 -33.99 56.41 -6.56
N ALA A 13 -33.78 55.61 -7.61
CA ALA A 13 -32.50 54.98 -7.99
C ALA A 13 -31.53 54.51 -6.90
N ALA A 14 -31.26 53.20 -6.90
CA ALA A 14 -29.91 52.69 -6.72
C ALA A 14 -29.73 51.47 -7.63
N ALA A 15 -28.72 51.55 -8.50
CA ALA A 15 -28.31 50.50 -9.40
C ALA A 15 -27.95 49.23 -8.60
N ILE A 16 -28.59 48.12 -8.90
CA ILE A 16 -28.17 46.82 -8.37
C ILE A 16 -26.97 46.39 -9.22
N LEU A 17 -25.77 46.57 -8.66
CA LEU A 17 -24.56 45.95 -9.16
C LEU A 17 -24.75 44.43 -9.07
N ALA A 18 -24.93 43.76 -10.20
CA ALA A 18 -24.91 42.30 -10.24
C ALA A 18 -23.48 41.84 -9.95
N LEU A 19 -23.20 41.42 -8.71
CA LEU A 19 -22.04 40.59 -8.42
C LEU A 19 -22.27 39.24 -9.09
N ALA A 20 -21.59 39.00 -10.20
CA ALA A 20 -21.40 37.64 -10.68
C ALA A 20 -20.60 36.87 -9.61
N PRO A 21 -21.04 35.68 -9.16
CA PRO A 21 -20.14 34.79 -8.46
C PRO A 21 -19.11 34.32 -9.49
N THR A 22 -17.90 34.87 -9.43
CA THR A 22 -16.73 34.20 -9.99
C THR A 22 -16.57 32.89 -9.22
N GLY A 23 -17.11 31.82 -9.80
CA GLY A 23 -16.82 30.47 -9.35
C GLY A 23 -15.31 30.31 -9.33
N LEU A 24 -14.74 30.18 -8.13
CA LEU A 24 -13.41 29.60 -7.98
C LEU A 24 -13.54 28.16 -8.47
N ALA A 25 -13.15 27.94 -9.72
CA ALA A 25 -12.83 26.63 -10.21
C ALA A 25 -11.73 26.10 -9.29
N ALA A 26 -12.09 25.20 -8.37
CA ALA A 26 -11.12 24.37 -7.67
C ALA A 26 -10.40 23.58 -8.76
N THR A 27 -9.19 24.01 -9.09
CA THR A 27 -8.26 23.18 -9.85
C THR A 27 -8.07 21.92 -9.01
N ALA A 28 -8.59 20.80 -9.49
CA ALA A 28 -8.22 19.50 -8.95
C ALA A 28 -6.70 19.46 -9.01
N ALA A 29 -6.05 19.50 -7.84
CA ALA A 29 -4.62 19.34 -7.72
C ALA A 29 -4.30 18.01 -8.39
N GLN A 30 -3.64 18.09 -9.54
CA GLN A 30 -3.08 16.93 -10.22
C GLN A 30 -2.15 16.27 -9.20
N ALA A 31 -2.55 15.11 -8.67
CA ALA A 31 -1.70 14.33 -7.80
C ALA A 31 -0.39 14.08 -8.55
N ALA A 32 0.72 14.58 -8.01
CA ALA A 32 2.04 14.25 -8.51
C ALA A 32 2.17 12.72 -8.53
N PRO A 33 2.80 12.12 -9.56
CA PRO A 33 3.04 10.70 -9.53
C PRO A 33 3.94 10.42 -8.32
N ALA A 34 3.42 9.66 -7.35
CA ALA A 34 4.28 9.01 -6.37
C ALA A 34 5.35 8.26 -7.16
N ALA A 35 6.62 8.49 -6.85
CA ALA A 35 7.74 7.87 -7.54
C ALA A 35 7.52 6.36 -7.56
N ALA A 36 7.10 5.85 -8.71
CA ALA A 36 6.81 4.45 -8.90
C ALA A 36 8.13 3.70 -8.71
N ALA A 37 8.16 2.79 -7.74
CA ALA A 37 9.18 1.76 -7.70
C ALA A 37 9.28 1.16 -9.11
N THR A 38 10.49 1.11 -9.67
CA THR A 38 10.74 0.47 -10.97
C THR A 38 10.56 -1.03 -10.79
N ALA A 39 9.32 -1.48 -10.94
CA ALA A 39 8.99 -2.88 -10.92
C ALA A 39 9.43 -3.52 -12.24
N VAL A 40 10.46 -4.36 -12.18
CA VAL A 40 10.84 -5.23 -13.30
C VAL A 40 10.04 -6.52 -13.11
N ASN A 41 8.89 -6.61 -13.76
CA ASN A 41 8.02 -7.78 -13.60
C ASN A 41 8.43 -8.86 -14.61
N SER A 42 8.57 -10.08 -14.12
CA SER A 42 8.53 -11.29 -14.96
C SER A 42 7.07 -11.77 -15.03
N ASP A 43 6.77 -12.79 -15.83
CA ASP A 43 5.43 -13.40 -15.86
C ASP A 43 5.06 -14.06 -14.52
N THR A 44 6.06 -14.37 -13.69
CA THR A 44 5.92 -15.12 -12.43
C THR A 44 6.05 -14.28 -11.17
N GLU A 45 6.68 -13.10 -11.24
CA GLU A 45 6.95 -12.27 -10.07
C GLU A 45 7.01 -10.77 -10.36
N THR A 46 6.60 -10.00 -9.36
CA THR A 46 6.77 -8.54 -9.31
C THR A 46 7.98 -8.21 -8.44
N ILE A 47 8.96 -7.50 -9.00
CA ILE A 47 10.17 -7.11 -8.28
C ILE A 47 10.02 -5.72 -7.68
N ILE A 48 10.31 -5.60 -6.39
CA ILE A 48 10.30 -4.36 -5.63
C ILE A 48 11.73 -4.07 -5.17
N THR A 49 12.34 -3.07 -5.80
CA THR A 49 13.71 -2.67 -5.48
C THR A 49 13.79 -1.95 -4.13
N GLY A 50 15.01 -1.88 -3.58
CA GLY A 50 15.26 -1.13 -2.37
C GLY A 50 14.79 0.33 -2.48
N THR A 51 14.40 0.89 -1.34
CA THR A 51 13.77 2.21 -1.13
C THR A 51 12.30 2.34 -1.48
N ALA A 52 11.61 1.24 -1.80
CA ALA A 52 10.16 1.21 -1.98
C ALA A 52 9.42 0.78 -0.71
N GLY A 53 8.22 1.32 -0.49
CA GLY A 53 7.37 0.91 0.63
C GLY A 53 5.87 1.03 0.35
N LEU A 54 5.09 0.35 1.17
CA LEU A 54 3.63 0.43 1.27
C LEU A 54 3.25 1.24 2.51
N ASN A 55 2.45 2.27 2.32
CA ASN A 55 1.72 2.94 3.39
C ASN A 55 0.38 2.23 3.64
N ARG A 56 -0.30 2.61 4.72
CA ARG A 56 -1.65 2.12 5.03
C ARG A 56 -2.60 2.26 3.84
N GLY A 57 -3.25 1.15 3.49
CA GLY A 57 -4.17 1.04 2.37
C GLY A 57 -3.50 0.69 1.02
N GLU A 58 -2.17 0.68 0.95
CA GLU A 58 -1.44 0.36 -0.27
C GLU A 58 -1.10 -1.14 -0.34
N ALA A 59 -1.03 -1.65 -1.57
CA ALA A 59 -0.71 -3.03 -1.84
C ALA A 59 0.17 -3.19 -3.08
N TRP A 60 0.98 -4.23 -3.08
CA TRP A 60 1.66 -4.76 -4.24
C TRP A 60 1.08 -6.13 -4.61
N TYR A 61 1.13 -6.48 -5.89
CA TYR A 61 0.51 -7.68 -6.44
C TYR A 61 1.53 -8.49 -7.23
N SER A 62 1.36 -9.80 -7.24
CA SER A 62 1.98 -10.65 -8.26
C SER A 62 1.42 -10.32 -9.66
N PRO A 63 2.15 -10.67 -10.74
CA PRO A 63 1.69 -10.45 -12.11
C PRO A 63 0.28 -11.00 -12.40
N ASP A 64 -0.04 -12.18 -11.89
CA ASP A 64 -1.36 -12.82 -12.05
C ASP A 64 -2.44 -12.29 -11.10
N ARG A 65 -2.07 -11.38 -10.19
CA ARG A 65 -2.91 -10.78 -9.14
C ARG A 65 -3.55 -11.79 -8.18
N GLN A 66 -3.08 -13.03 -8.15
CA GLN A 66 -3.54 -14.02 -7.17
C GLN A 66 -2.86 -13.81 -5.83
N THR A 67 -1.68 -13.20 -5.81
CA THR A 67 -0.94 -12.87 -4.59
C THR A 67 -0.93 -11.36 -4.36
N MET A 68 -1.29 -10.93 -3.16
CA MET A 68 -1.39 -9.54 -2.76
C MET A 68 -0.72 -9.34 -1.40
N LEU A 69 0.33 -8.51 -1.38
CA LEU A 69 0.95 -8.04 -0.15
C LEU A 69 0.40 -6.64 0.16
N VAL A 70 -0.22 -6.47 1.31
CA VAL A 70 -0.90 -5.22 1.69
C VAL A 70 -0.48 -4.75 3.07
N GLN A 71 -0.23 -3.44 3.20
CA GLN A 71 -0.21 -2.74 4.48
C GLN A 71 -1.63 -2.23 4.73
N GLN A 72 -2.42 -2.99 5.49
CA GLN A 72 -3.83 -2.71 5.75
C GLN A 72 -4.01 -1.41 6.55
N THR A 73 -5.22 -0.83 6.47
CA THR A 73 -5.56 0.44 7.14
C THR A 73 -5.57 0.34 8.67
N ASP A 74 -5.79 -0.86 9.20
CA ASP A 74 -5.67 -1.19 10.62
C ASP A 74 -4.22 -1.37 11.10
N GLY A 75 -3.24 -1.20 10.20
CA GLY A 75 -1.82 -1.30 10.49
C GLY A 75 -1.23 -2.70 10.29
N HIS A 76 -2.04 -3.71 9.99
CA HIS A 76 -1.55 -5.06 9.76
C HIS A 76 -0.87 -5.18 8.39
N VAL A 77 0.28 -5.86 8.32
CA VAL A 77 0.86 -6.28 7.03
C VAL A 77 0.48 -7.71 6.77
N VAL A 78 -0.21 -7.97 5.67
CA VAL A 78 -0.74 -9.30 5.36
C VAL A 78 -0.44 -9.67 3.91
N LEU A 79 0.00 -10.91 3.71
CA LEU A 79 0.06 -11.55 2.40
C LEU A 79 -1.21 -12.38 2.20
N TYR A 80 -1.93 -12.09 1.13
CA TYR A 80 -3.05 -12.88 0.66
C TYR A 80 -2.66 -13.67 -0.60
N HIS A 81 -3.14 -14.90 -0.70
CA HIS A 81 -3.13 -15.67 -1.95
C HIS A 81 -4.54 -16.21 -2.20
N GLN A 82 -5.10 -15.98 -3.39
CA GLN A 82 -6.46 -16.36 -3.76
C GLN A 82 -7.51 -15.89 -2.73
N GLY A 83 -7.32 -14.67 -2.20
CA GLY A 83 -8.19 -14.08 -1.18
C GLY A 83 -8.04 -14.64 0.24
N ARG A 84 -7.11 -15.58 0.47
CA ARG A 84 -6.84 -16.15 1.80
C ARG A 84 -5.57 -15.55 2.39
N ALA A 85 -5.63 -15.10 3.64
CA ALA A 85 -4.44 -14.66 4.36
C ALA A 85 -3.54 -15.87 4.62
N ILE A 86 -2.28 -15.80 4.21
CA ILE A 86 -1.30 -16.89 4.31
C ILE A 86 -0.05 -16.51 5.10
N TRP A 87 0.28 -15.21 5.20
CA TRP A 87 1.40 -14.73 6.01
C TRP A 87 1.12 -13.33 6.57
N THR A 88 1.78 -12.97 7.67
CA THR A 88 1.74 -11.63 8.26
C THR A 88 3.10 -11.23 8.88
N ALA A 89 3.40 -9.93 8.86
CA ALA A 89 4.48 -9.36 9.67
C ALA A 89 4.01 -9.27 11.13
N VAL A 90 4.38 -10.27 11.94
CA VAL A 90 3.97 -10.37 13.35
C VAL A 90 4.34 -9.11 14.13
N GLY A 91 3.38 -8.56 14.87
CA GLY A 91 3.53 -7.32 15.66
C GLY A 91 3.10 -6.04 14.93
N SER A 92 2.75 -6.12 13.64
CA SER A 92 2.26 -4.96 12.88
C SER A 92 0.81 -4.59 13.19
N TYR A 93 -0.06 -5.53 13.54
CA TYR A 93 -1.50 -5.27 13.77
C TYR A 93 -1.74 -4.13 14.77
N GLY A 94 -2.50 -3.11 14.37
CA GLY A 94 -2.79 -1.91 15.17
C GLY A 94 -1.70 -0.82 15.13
N TYR A 95 -0.46 -1.16 14.80
CA TYR A 95 0.70 -0.28 14.95
C TYR A 95 1.38 0.07 13.63
N GLY A 96 1.40 -0.85 12.67
CA GLY A 96 2.12 -0.69 11.41
C GLY A 96 1.60 0.51 10.62
N ASN A 97 2.53 1.22 10.01
CA ASN A 97 2.26 2.40 9.20
C ASN A 97 2.88 2.27 7.83
N THR A 98 4.11 1.74 7.78
CA THR A 98 4.87 1.60 6.56
C THR A 98 5.56 0.24 6.52
N PHE A 99 5.41 -0.49 5.41
CA PHE A 99 6.19 -1.70 5.12
C PHE A 99 7.20 -1.38 4.03
N TYR A 100 8.49 -1.52 4.30
CA TYR A 100 9.55 -0.85 3.53
C TYR A 100 10.69 -1.81 3.20
N MET A 101 11.02 -1.93 1.92
CA MET A 101 12.22 -2.61 1.45
C MET A 101 13.38 -1.60 1.50
N GLN A 102 14.26 -1.74 2.49
CA GLN A 102 15.32 -0.78 2.74
C GLN A 102 16.46 -0.88 1.72
N ALA A 103 17.24 0.21 1.59
CA ALA A 103 18.42 0.25 0.73
C ALA A 103 19.53 -0.72 1.18
N ASP A 104 19.59 -1.05 2.47
CA ASP A 104 20.54 -2.00 3.05
C ASP A 104 20.12 -3.47 2.87
N GLY A 105 19.00 -3.71 2.20
CA GLY A 105 18.49 -5.04 1.91
C GLY A 105 17.55 -5.62 2.96
N ASN A 106 17.19 -4.88 4.01
CA ASN A 106 16.24 -5.36 5.01
C ASN A 106 14.79 -5.00 4.64
N LEU A 107 13.89 -5.99 4.66
CA LEU A 107 12.45 -5.75 4.60
C LEU A 107 11.90 -5.54 6.02
N VAL A 108 11.27 -4.38 6.27
CA VAL A 108 10.91 -3.94 7.63
C VAL A 108 9.50 -3.37 7.69
N SER A 109 8.75 -3.72 8.74
CA SER A 109 7.52 -3.03 9.12
C SER A 109 7.83 -1.99 10.20
N TYR A 110 7.38 -0.76 9.98
CA TYR A 110 7.55 0.38 10.87
C TYR A 110 6.22 0.88 11.40
N ASP A 111 6.22 1.37 12.64
CA ASP A 111 5.13 2.21 13.13
C ASP A 111 5.23 3.65 12.62
N ALA A 112 4.26 4.50 12.97
CA ALA A 112 4.23 5.89 12.55
C ALA A 112 5.38 6.76 13.10
N ALA A 113 6.10 6.28 14.13
CA ALA A 113 7.26 6.94 14.70
C ALA A 113 8.59 6.37 14.14
N MET A 114 8.53 5.58 13.06
CA MET A 114 9.68 4.90 12.44
C MET A 114 10.39 3.92 13.38
N ARG A 115 9.68 3.36 14.37
CA ARG A 115 10.21 2.26 15.19
C ARG A 115 9.94 0.93 14.50
N PRO A 116 10.95 0.04 14.38
CA PRO A 116 10.76 -1.24 13.73
C PRO A 116 9.85 -2.14 14.59
N LEU A 117 8.83 -2.70 13.96
CA LEU A 117 7.89 -3.66 14.57
C LEU A 117 8.27 -5.10 14.22
N TRP A 118 8.71 -5.31 12.98
CA TRP A 118 9.12 -6.61 12.44
C TRP A 118 10.19 -6.38 11.36
N ASN A 119 11.12 -7.32 11.19
CA ASN A 119 12.07 -7.29 10.08
C ASN A 119 12.47 -8.69 9.62
N SER A 120 12.92 -8.78 8.37
CA SER A 120 13.40 -10.02 7.72
C SER A 120 14.82 -10.45 8.14
N ALA A 121 15.56 -9.59 8.87
CA ALA A 121 16.95 -9.81 9.28
C ALA A 121 17.93 -10.02 8.10
N THR A 122 17.66 -9.35 6.97
CA THR A 122 18.48 -9.40 5.75
C THR A 122 19.32 -8.12 5.53
N ASP A 123 19.57 -7.34 6.58
CA ASP A 123 20.41 -6.15 6.50
C ASP A 123 21.83 -6.44 5.98
N ARG A 124 22.53 -5.39 5.53
CA ARG A 124 23.87 -5.42 4.92
C ARG A 124 23.95 -6.15 3.56
N HIS A 125 22.82 -6.32 2.90
CA HIS A 125 22.70 -6.84 1.53
C HIS A 125 22.25 -5.72 0.58
N TRP A 126 23.07 -4.68 0.42
CA TRP A 126 22.73 -3.54 -0.45
C TRP A 126 22.42 -3.97 -1.89
N GLY A 127 21.28 -3.54 -2.41
CA GLY A 127 20.78 -3.96 -3.72
C GLY A 127 19.94 -5.24 -3.68
N ALA A 128 19.69 -5.82 -2.50
CA ALA A 128 18.64 -6.81 -2.36
C ALA A 128 17.26 -6.21 -2.70
N HIS A 129 16.35 -7.07 -3.11
CA HIS A 129 15.01 -6.70 -3.56
C HIS A 129 13.99 -7.70 -3.03
N LEU A 130 12.74 -7.26 -2.94
CA LEU A 130 11.60 -8.12 -2.62
C LEU A 130 10.95 -8.61 -3.92
N ALA A 131 10.63 -9.88 -4.01
CA ALA A 131 9.84 -10.48 -5.07
C ALA A 131 8.46 -10.88 -4.53
N ILE A 132 7.40 -10.60 -5.29
CA ILE A 132 6.04 -11.06 -5.01
C ILE A 132 5.64 -12.04 -6.10
N GLN A 133 5.56 -13.31 -5.74
CA GLN A 133 5.44 -14.41 -6.68
C GLN A 133 3.98 -14.85 -6.84
N ASN A 134 3.60 -15.26 -8.06
CA ASN A 134 2.26 -15.75 -8.37
C ASN A 134 1.80 -16.87 -7.42
N GLY A 135 2.72 -17.76 -7.01
CA GLY A 135 2.44 -18.93 -6.17
C GLY A 135 2.12 -18.66 -4.69
N GLY A 136 1.93 -17.40 -4.28
CA GLY A 136 1.61 -17.08 -2.88
C GLY A 136 2.84 -16.97 -2.00
N ASN A 137 3.95 -16.49 -2.54
CA ASN A 137 5.18 -16.28 -1.79
C ASN A 137 5.70 -14.86 -1.95
N ILE A 138 6.36 -14.36 -0.91
CA ILE A 138 7.25 -13.21 -0.98
C ILE A 138 8.64 -13.61 -0.52
N ALA A 139 9.67 -13.13 -1.21
CA ALA A 139 11.05 -13.45 -0.89
C ALA A 139 11.95 -12.24 -1.07
N VAL A 140 12.95 -12.10 -0.19
CA VAL A 140 14.04 -11.13 -0.37
C VAL A 140 15.19 -11.86 -1.05
N TYR A 141 15.62 -11.32 -2.19
CA TYR A 141 16.74 -11.83 -2.98
C TYR A 141 17.91 -10.87 -2.92
N TYR A 142 19.11 -11.44 -2.83
CA TYR A 142 20.37 -10.73 -3.04
C TYR A 142 21.10 -11.35 -4.23
N GLY A 143 21.24 -10.58 -5.31
CA GLY A 143 21.59 -11.13 -6.62
C GLY A 143 20.51 -12.10 -7.08
N GLY A 144 20.89 -13.34 -7.39
CA GLY A 144 19.95 -14.43 -7.73
C GLY A 144 19.65 -15.38 -6.57
N THR A 145 20.11 -15.08 -5.34
CA THR A 145 19.94 -15.97 -4.19
C THR A 145 18.88 -15.44 -3.22
N PRO A 146 17.87 -16.24 -2.86
CA PRO A 146 16.90 -15.88 -1.85
C PRO A 146 17.54 -15.97 -0.46
N ILE A 147 17.41 -14.92 0.33
CA ILE A 147 17.99 -14.79 1.67
C ILE A 147 16.94 -14.71 2.78
N TRP A 148 15.67 -14.52 2.42
CA TRP A 148 14.50 -14.65 3.32
C TRP A 148 13.24 -14.89 2.48
N TRP A 149 12.22 -15.55 3.04
CA TRP A 149 10.92 -15.71 2.39
C TRP A 149 9.77 -15.96 3.38
N SER A 150 8.52 -15.69 2.97
CA SER A 150 7.34 -15.75 3.85
C SER A 150 7.04 -17.14 4.43
N ASN A 151 7.35 -18.20 3.68
CA ASN A 151 7.21 -19.59 4.13
C ASN A 151 8.48 -20.14 4.83
N PHE A 152 9.43 -19.28 5.24
CA PHE A 152 10.68 -19.71 5.89
C PHE A 152 10.42 -20.33 7.28
N ARG A 153 10.92 -21.56 7.49
CA ARG A 153 10.88 -22.27 8.78
C ARG A 153 12.28 -22.72 9.18
N PRO A 154 12.78 -22.37 10.38
CA PRO A 154 14.01 -22.97 10.91
C PRO A 154 13.88 -24.50 10.99
N GLY A 155 14.66 -25.23 10.19
CA GLY A 155 14.65 -26.70 10.14
C GLY A 155 13.60 -27.33 9.21
N GLY A 156 12.87 -26.55 8.41
CA GLY A 156 12.00 -27.05 7.34
C GLY A 156 12.73 -27.21 6.00
N PRO A 157 12.12 -27.87 4.99
CA PRO A 157 12.68 -27.92 3.64
C PRO A 157 12.98 -26.51 3.12
N VAL A 158 14.18 -26.33 2.57
CA VAL A 158 14.59 -25.13 1.84
C VAL A 158 14.00 -25.22 0.44
N ASP A 159 12.89 -24.51 0.19
CA ASP A 159 12.41 -24.30 -1.17
C ASP A 159 11.97 -22.85 -1.37
N PRO A 160 12.79 -22.04 -2.05
CA PRO A 160 12.46 -20.67 -2.40
C PRO A 160 11.66 -20.52 -3.71
N ASP A 161 11.34 -21.62 -4.41
CA ASP A 161 10.44 -21.61 -5.58
C ASP A 161 9.64 -22.94 -5.69
N PRO A 162 8.57 -23.09 -4.89
CA PRO A 162 7.75 -24.29 -4.93
C PRO A 162 6.72 -24.12 -6.04
N GLY A 163 7.03 -24.61 -7.24
CA GLY A 163 5.98 -25.03 -8.16
C GLY A 163 5.01 -25.97 -7.42
N GLU A 164 3.86 -25.44 -7.03
CA GLU A 164 2.68 -26.12 -6.48
C GLU A 164 2.78 -26.72 -5.07
N CYS A 165 2.64 -25.88 -4.04
CA CYS A 165 2.07 -26.38 -2.79
C CYS A 165 0.56 -26.66 -3.01
N HIS A 166 0.22 -27.89 -3.36
CA HIS A 166 -1.19 -28.32 -3.48
C HIS A 166 -1.85 -28.34 -2.09
N PRO A 167 -2.88 -27.53 -1.81
CA PRO A 167 -3.58 -27.58 -0.53
C PRO A 167 -4.29 -28.94 -0.36
N ARG A 168 -3.96 -29.65 0.72
CA ARG A 168 -4.72 -30.83 1.18
C ARG A 168 -5.69 -30.43 2.29
N PRO A 169 -6.86 -31.06 2.40
CA PRO A 169 -7.76 -30.83 3.52
C PRO A 169 -7.02 -31.03 4.86
N GLY A 170 -7.00 -29.99 5.71
CA GLY A 170 -6.39 -30.04 7.04
C GLY A 170 -4.90 -29.70 7.13
N HIS A 171 -4.24 -29.33 6.03
CA HIS A 171 -2.88 -28.79 6.05
C HIS A 171 -2.87 -27.43 5.35
N LEU A 172 -2.62 -26.37 6.12
CA LEU A 172 -2.21 -25.09 5.55
C LEU A 172 -0.77 -25.27 5.04
N CYS A 173 -0.55 -24.98 3.76
CA CYS A 173 0.80 -24.71 3.27
C CYS A 173 1.34 -23.54 4.10
N PRO A 174 2.46 -23.71 4.81
CA PRO A 174 3.02 -22.70 5.69
C PRO A 174 3.29 -21.37 5.02
#